data_AF-A0A831R2D1-F1
#
_entry.id   AF-A0A831R2D1-F1
#
_cell.length_a   1.000
_cell.length_b   1.000
_cell.length_c   1.000
_cell.angle_alpha   90.00
_cell.angle_beta   90.00
_cell.angle_gamma   90.00
#
_symmetry.space_group_name_H-M   'P 1'
#
loop_
_entity.id
_entity.type
_entity.pdbx_description
1 polymer ?
#
loop_
_entity_poly.entity_id
_entity_poly.type
_entity_poly.pdbx_seq_one_letter_code
_entity_poly.pdbx_strand_id
1 'polypeptide(L)'
;MKINFKFAFPLLLAATSALAGSNDESSAHRYISERIAQYGEAVERCEKVAASRPLPDESVIKHLRGYSIENVRIFLITRSSLVAEVCEKPELTELAYAIGVLEGAGISGTPKEIVQNIKLLVFGESTWGLKKKYLELPMSVQNILEQTDYFDEPFNDIAILNAIENAKKP
;
A
#
# COMPACT_ATOMS: atom_id res chain seq x y z
N MET A 1 37.22 -63.44 41.99
CA MET A 1 37.17 -62.37 40.96
C MET A 1 35.70 -62.04 40.73
N LYS A 2 35.26 -60.82 41.08
CA LYS A 2 33.84 -60.45 41.23
C LYS A 2 33.28 -59.91 39.90
N ILE A 3 32.17 -60.49 39.46
CA ILE A 3 31.35 -60.00 38.35
C ILE A 3 30.51 -58.82 38.88
N ASN A 4 30.57 -57.67 38.21
CA ASN A 4 29.67 -56.54 38.49
C ASN A 4 28.89 -56.20 37.23
N PHE A 5 27.61 -56.50 37.29
CA PHE A 5 26.59 -56.16 36.32
C PHE A 5 25.81 -54.98 36.90
N LYS A 6 25.90 -53.80 36.28
CA LYS A 6 25.02 -52.66 36.58
C LYS A 6 24.51 -52.10 35.27
N PHE A 7 23.27 -52.49 34.97
CA PHE A 7 22.37 -51.77 34.09
C PHE A 7 22.15 -50.34 34.62
N ALA A 8 22.25 -49.34 33.75
CA ALA A 8 21.43 -48.14 33.79
C ALA A 8 21.51 -47.45 32.42
N PHE A 9 20.49 -47.73 31.61
CA PHE A 9 20.13 -47.01 30.40
C PHE A 9 19.48 -45.67 30.82
N PRO A 10 19.90 -44.51 30.31
CA PRO A 10 19.00 -43.39 30.10
C PRO A 10 18.81 -43.29 28.58
N LEU A 11 17.79 -43.92 28.01
CA LEU A 11 16.46 -43.32 27.81
C LEU A 11 16.56 -41.83 27.46
N LEU A 12 16.88 -41.57 26.19
CA LEU A 12 16.08 -40.75 25.27
C LEU A 12 14.90 -40.02 25.95
N LEU A 13 15.07 -38.73 26.22
CA LEU A 13 14.08 -37.67 26.48
C LEU A 13 14.93 -36.38 26.61
N ALA A 14 14.90 -35.37 25.75
CA ALA A 14 13.86 -34.86 24.89
C ALA A 14 14.51 -34.18 23.67
N ALA A 15 14.27 -34.71 22.48
CA ALA A 15 14.25 -33.93 21.26
C ALA A 15 12.78 -33.88 20.84
N THR A 16 12.11 -32.76 21.05
CA THR A 16 10.90 -32.31 20.31
C THR A 16 10.41 -30.96 20.86
N SER A 17 11.27 -29.93 20.80
CA SER A 17 10.79 -28.53 20.88
C SER A 17 10.76 -27.84 19.51
N ALA A 18 11.19 -28.53 18.45
CA ALA A 18 11.36 -27.94 17.11
C ALA A 18 10.11 -28.00 16.20
N LEU A 19 9.01 -28.61 16.65
CA LEU A 19 7.80 -28.80 15.81
C LEU A 19 6.71 -27.76 16.04
N ALA A 20 6.84 -26.89 17.06
CA ALA A 20 5.88 -25.81 17.30
C ALA A 20 6.15 -24.58 16.41
N GLY A 21 7.42 -24.32 16.06
CA GLY A 21 7.82 -23.13 15.28
C GLY A 21 7.40 -23.18 13.80
N SER A 22 7.38 -24.36 13.17
CA SER A 22 7.07 -24.48 11.73
C SER A 22 5.61 -24.18 11.39
N ASN A 23 4.69 -24.54 12.28
CA ASN A 23 3.25 -24.36 12.06
C ASN A 23 2.83 -22.89 12.25
N ASP A 24 3.48 -22.20 13.19
CA ASP A 24 3.25 -20.77 13.44
C ASP A 24 3.86 -19.91 12.32
N GLU A 25 5.09 -20.23 11.88
CA GLU A 25 5.72 -19.56 10.74
C GLU A 25 4.93 -19.76 9.44
N SER A 26 4.44 -20.99 9.18
CA SER A 26 3.59 -21.28 8.01
C SER A 26 2.25 -20.53 8.07
N SER A 27 1.65 -20.42 9.25
CA SER A 27 0.39 -19.70 9.44
C SER A 27 0.57 -18.19 9.28
N ALA A 28 1.63 -17.63 9.85
CA ALA A 28 2.01 -16.22 9.69
C ALA A 28 2.31 -15.88 8.23
N HIS A 29 3.05 -16.75 7.53
CA HIS A 29 3.32 -16.60 6.09
C HIS A 29 2.01 -16.53 5.31
N ARG A 30 1.15 -17.54 5.47
CA ARG A 30 -0.12 -17.61 4.73
C ARG A 30 -0.98 -16.36 5.00
N TYR A 31 -1.08 -15.98 6.26
CA TYR A 31 -1.88 -14.82 6.67
C TYR A 31 -1.41 -13.53 6.00
N ILE A 32 -0.10 -13.21 6.05
CA ILE A 32 0.39 -11.97 5.41
C ILE A 32 0.28 -12.04 3.89
N SER A 33 0.55 -13.19 3.28
CA SER A 33 0.47 -13.37 1.83
C SER A 33 -0.95 -13.20 1.30
N GLU A 34 -1.96 -13.72 2.00
CA GLU A 34 -3.38 -13.52 1.65
C GLU A 34 -3.76 -12.03 1.71
N ARG A 35 -3.29 -11.29 2.72
CA ARG A 35 -3.58 -9.86 2.87
C ARG A 35 -2.88 -9.01 1.82
N ILE A 36 -1.66 -9.37 1.44
CA ILE A 36 -0.94 -8.73 0.33
C ILE A 36 -1.67 -8.96 -0.99
N ALA A 37 -2.12 -10.20 -1.24
CA ALA A 37 -2.87 -10.52 -2.47
C ALA A 37 -4.18 -9.72 -2.56
N GLN A 38 -4.95 -9.66 -1.47
CA GLN A 38 -6.18 -8.86 -1.40
C GLN A 38 -5.93 -7.37 -1.68
N TYR A 39 -4.85 -6.81 -1.10
CA TYR A 39 -4.47 -5.44 -1.38
C TYR A 39 -4.06 -5.24 -2.85
N GLY A 40 -3.29 -6.17 -3.43
CA GLY A 40 -2.94 -6.13 -4.86
C GLY A 40 -4.16 -6.14 -5.78
N GLU A 41 -5.17 -6.96 -5.48
CA GLU A 41 -6.45 -6.97 -6.22
C GLU A 41 -7.19 -5.63 -6.09
N ALA A 42 -7.13 -4.99 -4.92
CA ALA A 42 -7.73 -3.68 -4.69
C ALA A 42 -7.04 -2.60 -5.54
N VAL A 43 -5.71 -2.59 -5.58
CA VAL A 43 -4.91 -1.69 -6.44
C VAL A 43 -5.33 -1.84 -7.90
N GLU A 44 -5.34 -3.07 -8.44
CA GLU A 44 -5.73 -3.31 -9.83
C GLU A 44 -7.16 -2.86 -10.13
N ARG A 45 -8.09 -3.06 -9.18
CA ARG A 45 -9.48 -2.63 -9.31
C ARG A 45 -9.58 -1.11 -9.38
N CYS A 46 -8.89 -0.39 -8.49
CA CYS A 46 -8.89 1.06 -8.44
C CYS A 46 -8.19 1.69 -9.65
N GLU A 47 -7.11 1.08 -10.14
CA GLU A 47 -6.45 1.47 -11.40
C GLU A 47 -7.37 1.31 -12.61
N LYS A 48 -8.16 0.23 -12.69
CA LYS A 48 -9.16 0.04 -13.76
C LYS A 48 -10.24 1.11 -13.73
N VAL A 49 -10.70 1.51 -12.54
CA VAL A 49 -11.63 2.65 -12.39
C VAL A 49 -11.01 3.91 -12.95
N ALA A 50 -9.79 4.26 -12.52
CA ALA A 50 -9.07 5.44 -12.99
C ALA A 50 -8.84 5.45 -14.51
N ALA A 51 -8.45 4.31 -15.08
CA ALA A 51 -8.17 4.17 -16.51
C ALA A 51 -9.44 4.23 -17.38
N SER A 52 -10.58 3.79 -16.85
CA SER A 52 -11.87 3.82 -17.55
C SER A 52 -12.64 5.14 -17.40
N ARG A 53 -12.26 5.98 -16.43
CA ARG A 53 -12.91 7.27 -16.20
C ARG A 53 -12.69 8.21 -17.39
N PRO A 54 -13.77 8.78 -17.97
CA PRO A 54 -13.64 9.82 -19.00
C PRO A 54 -12.83 11.00 -18.49
N LEU A 55 -12.24 11.78 -19.40
CA LEU A 55 -11.64 13.08 -19.04
C LEU A 55 -12.69 14.00 -18.39
N PRO A 56 -12.27 14.93 -17.51
CA PRO A 56 -13.20 15.90 -16.94
C PRO A 56 -13.71 16.85 -18.02
N ASP A 57 -14.85 17.48 -17.74
CA ASP A 57 -15.46 18.45 -18.66
C ASP A 57 -14.48 19.59 -19.03
N GLU A 58 -14.66 20.16 -20.23
CA GLU A 58 -13.79 21.23 -20.73
C GLU A 58 -13.74 22.45 -19.80
N SER A 59 -14.78 22.71 -19.01
CA SER A 59 -14.81 23.75 -17.99
C SER A 59 -13.73 23.53 -16.92
N VAL A 60 -13.58 22.30 -16.45
CA VAL A 60 -12.55 21.89 -15.47
C VAL A 60 -11.16 21.98 -16.10
N ILE A 61 -11.00 21.47 -17.33
CA ILE A 61 -9.73 21.57 -18.06
C ILE A 61 -9.31 23.04 -18.26
N LYS A 62 -10.24 23.92 -18.65
CA LYS A 62 -10.00 25.36 -18.79
C LYS A 62 -9.63 26.01 -17.46
N HIS A 63 -10.28 25.60 -16.37
CA HIS A 63 -9.95 26.10 -15.04
C HIS A 63 -8.51 25.72 -14.64
N LEU A 64 -8.11 24.46 -14.85
CA LEU A 64 -6.73 24.00 -14.59
C LEU A 64 -5.70 24.78 -15.43
N ARG A 65 -6.02 25.14 -16.68
CA ARG A 65 -5.15 25.98 -17.52
C ARG A 65 -4.91 27.38 -16.95
N GLY A 66 -5.72 27.85 -16.01
CA GLY A 66 -5.53 29.13 -15.32
C GLY A 66 -4.36 29.17 -14.33
N TYR A 67 -3.77 28.02 -14.01
CA TYR A 67 -2.67 27.89 -13.06
C TYR A 67 -1.35 27.55 -13.76
N SER A 68 -0.22 27.66 -13.02
CA SER A 68 1.07 27.20 -13.53
C SER A 68 1.04 25.69 -13.76
N ILE A 69 1.71 25.24 -14.82
CA ILE A 69 1.77 23.81 -15.16
C ILE A 69 2.39 22.97 -14.03
N GLU A 70 3.32 23.55 -13.28
CA GLU A 70 3.93 22.91 -12.11
C GLU A 70 2.90 22.66 -11.00
N ASN A 71 2.10 23.68 -10.65
CA ASN A 71 1.05 23.53 -9.64
C ASN A 71 0.01 22.49 -10.06
N VAL A 72 -0.40 22.52 -11.34
CA VAL A 72 -1.34 21.52 -11.91
C VAL A 72 -0.74 20.11 -11.84
N ARG A 73 0.55 19.95 -12.15
CA ARG A 73 1.21 18.64 -12.09
C ARG A 73 1.29 18.10 -10.67
N ILE A 74 1.73 18.93 -9.71
CA ILE A 74 1.81 18.52 -8.29
C ILE A 74 0.42 18.12 -7.80
N PHE A 75 -0.58 18.94 -8.10
CA PHE A 75 -1.97 18.68 -7.78
C PHE A 75 -2.48 17.35 -8.34
N LEU A 76 -2.36 17.13 -9.65
CA LEU A 76 -2.95 15.97 -10.30
C LEU A 76 -2.33 14.68 -9.75
N ILE A 77 -1.01 14.64 -9.62
CA ILE A 77 -0.26 13.48 -9.08
C ILE A 77 -0.64 13.22 -7.63
N THR A 78 -0.66 14.27 -6.80
CA THR A 78 -0.91 14.10 -5.36
C THR A 78 -2.37 13.75 -5.08
N ARG A 79 -3.32 14.37 -5.78
CA ARG A 79 -4.73 14.04 -5.64
C ARG A 79 -5.05 12.65 -6.19
N SER A 80 -4.55 12.27 -7.37
CA SER A 80 -4.80 10.94 -7.94
C SER A 80 -4.35 9.84 -6.98
N SER A 81 -3.18 10.03 -6.36
CA SER A 81 -2.65 9.13 -5.32
C SER A 81 -3.57 9.07 -4.09
N LEU A 82 -4.09 10.21 -3.62
CA LEU A 82 -4.99 10.25 -2.46
C LEU A 82 -6.32 9.55 -2.72
N VAL A 83 -6.93 9.76 -3.88
CA VAL A 83 -8.21 9.10 -4.20
C VAL A 83 -8.03 7.61 -4.50
N ALA A 84 -6.87 7.21 -5.04
CA ALA A 84 -6.50 5.80 -5.15
C ALA A 84 -6.39 5.16 -3.75
N GLU A 85 -5.68 5.80 -2.81
CA GLU A 85 -5.58 5.34 -1.43
C GLU A 85 -6.97 5.23 -0.76
N VAL A 86 -7.87 6.19 -1.01
CA VAL A 86 -9.26 6.13 -0.51
C VAL A 86 -10.03 4.95 -1.11
N CYS A 87 -9.85 4.66 -2.40
CA CYS A 87 -10.46 3.51 -3.07
C CYS A 87 -9.94 2.16 -2.53
N GLU A 88 -8.64 2.09 -2.24
CA GLU A 88 -7.95 0.90 -1.73
C GLU A 88 -8.08 0.74 -0.20
N LYS A 89 -8.65 1.74 0.47
CA LYS A 89 -8.64 1.88 1.93
C LYS A 89 -9.12 0.64 2.70
N PRO A 90 -10.18 -0.08 2.29
CA PRO A 90 -10.62 -1.26 3.03
C PRO A 90 -9.51 -2.32 3.13
N GLU A 91 -8.91 -2.70 2.00
CA GLU A 91 -7.85 -3.72 1.96
C GLU A 91 -6.51 -3.20 2.50
N LEU A 92 -6.20 -1.93 2.28
CA LEU A 92 -5.02 -1.27 2.87
C LEU A 92 -5.07 -1.29 4.40
N THR A 93 -6.26 -1.07 4.98
CA THR A 93 -6.47 -1.10 6.44
C THR A 93 -6.30 -2.53 6.99
N GLU A 94 -6.85 -3.52 6.30
CA GLU A 94 -6.68 -4.93 6.69
C GLU A 94 -5.21 -5.37 6.61
N LEU A 95 -4.47 -4.93 5.60
CA LEU A 95 -3.03 -5.18 5.47
C LEU A 95 -2.24 -4.51 6.60
N ALA A 96 -2.53 -3.24 6.92
CA ALA A 96 -1.91 -2.53 8.03
C ALA A 96 -2.18 -3.24 9.37
N TYR A 97 -3.42 -3.70 9.58
CA TYR A 97 -3.79 -4.47 10.77
C TYR A 97 -3.04 -5.80 10.85
N ALA A 98 -2.95 -6.55 9.74
CA ALA A 98 -2.22 -7.81 9.69
C ALA A 98 -0.73 -7.64 10.02
N ILE A 99 -0.10 -6.60 9.48
CA ILE A 99 1.28 -6.22 9.82
C ILE A 99 1.41 -5.98 11.33
N GLY A 100 0.54 -5.17 11.92
CA GLY A 100 0.59 -4.85 13.35
C GLY A 100 0.40 -6.09 14.24
N VAL A 101 -0.53 -6.99 13.89
CA VAL A 101 -0.74 -8.25 14.61
C VAL A 101 0.52 -9.12 14.58
N LEU A 102 1.12 -9.29 13.41
CA LEU A 102 2.30 -10.13 13.25
C LEU A 102 3.54 -9.54 13.94
N GLU A 103 3.75 -8.22 13.85
CA GLU A 103 4.81 -7.54 14.60
C GLU A 103 4.64 -7.73 16.11
N GLY A 104 3.41 -7.62 16.62
CA GLY A 104 3.09 -7.85 18.04
C GLY A 104 3.27 -9.31 18.50
N ALA A 105 3.12 -10.27 17.59
CA ALA A 105 3.32 -11.70 17.86
C ALA A 105 4.80 -12.12 17.88
N GLY A 106 5.73 -11.22 17.53
CA GLY A 106 7.16 -11.52 17.58
C GLY A 106 7.64 -12.50 16.50
N ILE A 107 7.01 -12.48 15.31
CA ILE A 107 7.35 -13.38 14.20
C ILE A 107 8.83 -13.31 13.78
N SER A 108 9.34 -14.43 13.28
CA SER A 108 10.71 -14.59 12.77
C SER A 108 10.72 -15.23 11.39
N GLY A 109 11.90 -15.27 10.75
CA GLY A 109 12.07 -15.93 9.45
C GLY A 109 11.39 -15.20 8.30
N THR A 110 10.92 -15.97 7.31
CA THR A 110 10.37 -15.43 6.05
C THR A 110 9.17 -14.49 6.26
N PRO A 111 8.18 -14.77 7.13
CA PRO A 111 7.07 -13.84 7.37
C PRO A 111 7.53 -12.45 7.81
N LYS A 112 8.60 -12.37 8.60
CA LYS A 112 9.14 -11.10 9.08
C LYS A 112 9.73 -10.28 7.94
N GLU A 113 10.46 -10.93 7.03
CA GLU A 113 11.02 -10.29 5.85
C GLU A 113 9.92 -9.75 4.93
N ILE A 114 8.85 -10.54 4.73
CA ILE A 114 7.67 -10.11 3.95
C ILE A 114 7.05 -8.87 4.59
N VAL A 115 6.78 -8.89 5.89
CA VAL A 115 6.22 -7.76 6.63
C VAL A 115 7.09 -6.50 6.49
N GLN A 116 8.41 -6.63 6.60
CA GLN A 116 9.32 -5.49 6.44
C GLN A 116 9.29 -4.92 5.02
N ASN A 117 9.32 -5.77 4.00
CA ASN A 117 9.32 -5.35 2.61
C ASN A 117 8.00 -4.66 2.22
N ILE A 118 6.85 -5.26 2.57
CA ILE A 118 5.56 -4.64 2.26
C ILE A 118 5.35 -3.33 3.01
N LYS A 119 5.83 -3.24 4.27
CA LYS A 119 5.73 -2.02 5.07
C LYS A 119 6.50 -0.86 4.42
N LEU A 120 7.71 -1.12 3.91
CA LEU A 120 8.49 -0.12 3.18
C LEU A 120 7.83 0.28 1.86
N LEU A 121 7.23 -0.67 1.15
CA LEU A 121 6.60 -0.40 -0.14
C LEU A 121 5.32 0.43 0.00
N VAL A 122 4.46 0.06 0.94
CA VAL A 122 3.10 0.62 1.06
C VAL A 122 3.06 1.81 2.01
N PHE A 123 3.81 1.76 3.11
CA PHE A 123 3.78 2.75 4.19
C PHE A 123 5.12 3.52 4.33
N GLY A 124 5.91 3.57 3.26
CA GLY A 124 7.25 4.15 3.25
C GLY A 124 7.31 5.67 3.08
N GLU A 125 8.55 6.17 2.96
CA GLU A 125 8.85 7.60 2.79
C GLU A 125 8.21 8.20 1.53
N SER A 126 8.10 7.44 0.44
CA SER A 126 7.47 7.87 -0.80
C SER A 126 6.00 8.24 -0.60
N THR A 127 5.23 7.38 0.08
CA THR A 127 3.82 7.60 0.40
C THR A 127 3.65 8.85 1.26
N TRP A 128 4.49 9.01 2.29
CA TRP A 128 4.51 10.23 3.09
C TRP A 128 4.89 11.47 2.26
N GLY A 129 5.88 11.36 1.38
CA GLY A 129 6.35 12.43 0.53
C GLY A 129 5.26 12.97 -0.40
N LEU A 130 4.41 12.10 -0.95
CA LEU A 130 3.25 12.50 -1.75
C LEU A 130 2.22 13.25 -0.90
N LYS A 131 1.88 12.72 0.28
CA LYS A 131 0.94 13.36 1.20
C LYS A 131 1.44 14.72 1.68
N LYS A 132 2.74 14.83 1.99
CA LYS A 132 3.38 16.08 2.35
C LYS A 132 3.26 17.12 1.24
N LYS A 133 3.58 16.76 -0.02
CA LYS A 133 3.44 17.66 -1.17
C LYS A 133 2.01 18.16 -1.35
N TYR A 134 1.01 17.30 -1.11
CA TYR A 134 -0.40 17.72 -1.14
C TYR A 134 -0.71 18.78 -0.09
N LEU A 135 -0.28 18.54 1.15
CA LEU A 135 -0.50 19.45 2.29
C LEU A 135 0.20 20.80 2.12
N GLU A 136 1.31 20.83 1.37
CA GLU A 136 2.09 22.04 1.07
C GLU A 136 1.54 22.84 -0.13
N LEU A 137 0.56 22.33 -0.87
CA LEU A 137 -0.06 23.07 -1.97
C LEU A 137 -0.74 24.36 -1.49
N PRO A 138 -0.70 25.45 -2.27
CA PRO A 138 -1.45 26.66 -1.95
C PRO A 138 -2.94 26.37 -1.75
N MET A 139 -3.58 26.97 -0.75
CA MET A 139 -5.01 26.77 -0.49
C MET A 139 -5.89 27.09 -1.71
N SER A 140 -5.51 28.07 -2.53
CA SER A 140 -6.22 28.40 -3.77
C SER A 140 -6.20 27.28 -4.82
N VAL A 141 -5.21 26.38 -4.72
CA VAL A 141 -5.07 25.18 -5.55
C VAL A 141 -5.77 24.01 -4.87
N GLN A 142 -5.66 23.85 -3.55
CA GLN A 142 -6.41 22.84 -2.81
C GLN A 142 -7.94 23.03 -2.95
N ASN A 143 -8.41 24.28 -2.95
CA ASN A 143 -9.83 24.62 -3.14
C ASN A 143 -10.39 24.18 -4.51
N ILE A 144 -9.55 23.94 -5.52
CA ILE A 144 -9.99 23.36 -6.80
C ILE A 144 -10.58 21.95 -6.59
N LEU A 145 -10.12 21.22 -5.56
CA LEU A 145 -10.37 19.77 -5.36
C LEU A 145 -11.51 19.42 -4.46
N GLU A 146 -11.87 20.31 -3.54
CA GLU A 146 -13.00 20.06 -2.66
C GLU A 146 -14.32 20.52 -3.30
N GLN A 147 -14.26 21.26 -4.41
CA GLN A 147 -15.43 21.83 -5.08
C GLN A 147 -15.75 21.19 -6.44
N THR A 148 -14.89 20.29 -6.93
CA THR A 148 -15.09 19.62 -8.21
C THR A 148 -15.20 18.10 -8.01
N ASP A 149 -16.43 17.59 -8.06
CA ASP A 149 -16.76 16.17 -7.82
C ASP A 149 -15.96 15.19 -8.69
N TYR A 150 -15.45 15.64 -9.84
CA TYR A 150 -14.61 14.81 -10.70
C TYR A 150 -13.40 14.21 -9.96
N PHE A 151 -12.78 14.97 -9.05
CA PHE A 151 -11.56 14.55 -8.35
C PHE A 151 -11.82 13.85 -7.03
N ASP A 152 -13.04 13.38 -6.76
CA ASP A 152 -13.38 12.62 -5.54
C ASP A 152 -13.23 11.10 -5.71
N GLU A 153 -13.00 10.64 -6.94
CA GLU A 153 -12.86 9.24 -7.29
C GLU A 153 -11.60 9.02 -8.14
N PRO A 154 -11.06 7.80 -8.23
CA PRO A 154 -9.85 7.49 -8.99
C PRO A 154 -9.92 8.02 -10.44
N PHE A 155 -8.87 8.72 -10.88
CA PHE A 155 -8.77 9.31 -12.20
C PHE A 155 -7.34 9.22 -12.76
N ASN A 156 -7.20 9.33 -14.08
CA ASN A 156 -5.91 9.30 -14.77
C ASN A 156 -5.29 10.70 -14.87
N ASP A 157 -4.34 11.00 -13.98
CA ASP A 157 -3.60 12.26 -13.92
C ASP A 157 -2.78 12.54 -15.20
N ILE A 158 -2.14 11.50 -15.76
CA ILE A 158 -1.35 11.61 -16.99
C ILE A 158 -2.24 12.01 -18.18
N ALA A 159 -3.42 11.40 -18.31
CA ALA A 159 -4.35 11.71 -19.39
C ALA A 159 -4.83 13.17 -19.32
N ILE A 160 -5.14 13.66 -18.11
CA ILE A 160 -5.54 15.05 -17.89
C ILE A 160 -4.37 16.01 -18.19
N LEU A 161 -3.17 15.70 -17.70
CA LEU A 161 -1.98 16.51 -17.95
C LEU A 161 -1.70 16.61 -19.46
N ASN A 162 -1.80 15.49 -20.18
CA ASN A 162 -1.67 15.45 -21.64
C ASN A 162 -2.75 16.29 -22.34
N ALA A 163 -4.00 16.27 -21.87
CA ALA A 163 -5.08 17.08 -22.42
C ALA A 163 -4.84 18.58 -22.22
N ILE A 164 -4.23 18.96 -21.09
CA ILE A 164 -3.87 20.34 -20.78
C ILE A 164 -2.69 20.81 -21.63
N GLU A 165 -1.65 19.98 -21.78
CA GLU A 165 -0.43 20.32 -22.51
C GLU A 165 -0.64 20.30 -24.04
N ASN A 166 -1.41 19.35 -24.59
CA ASN A 166 -1.66 19.27 -26.04
C ASN A 166 -2.63 20.34 -26.55
N ALA A 167 -3.57 20.81 -25.73
CA ALA A 167 -4.44 21.92 -26.09
C ALA A 167 -3.73 23.28 -26.19
N LYS A 168 -2.44 23.36 -25.80
CA LYS A 168 -1.59 24.53 -26.01
C LYS A 168 -0.86 24.53 -27.35
N LYS A 169 -0.93 23.44 -28.14
CA LYS A 169 -0.38 23.41 -29.51
C LYS A 169 -1.41 24.06 -30.46
N PRO A 170 -1.04 25.12 -31.20
CA PRO A 170 -1.93 25.78 -32.17
C PRO A 170 -2.27 24.85 -33.35
#